data_AF-E1X5N0-F1
#
_entry.id   AF-E1X5N0-F1
#
_cell.length_a   1.000
_cell.length_b   1.000
_cell.length_c   1.000
_cell.angle_alpha   90.00
_cell.angle_beta   90.00
_cell.angle_gamma   90.00
#
_symmetry.space_group_name_H-M   'P 1'
#
loop_
_entity.id
_entity.type
_entity.pdbx_description
1 polymer ?
#
loop_
_entity_poly.entity_id
_entity_poly.type
_entity_poly.pdbx_seq_one_letter_code
_entity_poly.pdbx_strand_id
1 'polypeptide(L)'
;MACSQPFKGQIKLVTGNQRKTLLNFDLPEKEASFSDFLMCSHSKLKLTKEEKRELSLDHRKIIQQYLSLDSKTLLEYVDEFVSALPDSKKWIKVTTQDFGSYICLAAISMGKIPKDLRVSFELLDTPTELIPKKLNKNLQRKNISVNFTYSEDSWVTPFKSLYKTAA
;
A
#
# COMPACT_ATOMS: atom_id res chain seq x y z
N MET A 1 9.74 -19.18 -12.86
CA MET A 1 8.65 -18.61 -12.02
C MET A 1 8.64 -17.12 -12.27
N ALA A 2 7.46 -16.51 -12.44
CA ALA A 2 7.31 -15.19 -13.04
C ALA A 2 8.06 -14.10 -12.26
N CYS A 3 9.09 -13.54 -12.88
CA CYS A 3 9.79 -12.34 -12.46
C CYS A 3 8.83 -11.14 -12.65
N SER A 4 8.16 -10.68 -11.59
CA SER A 4 7.37 -9.45 -11.67
C SER A 4 8.21 -8.26 -11.20
N GLN A 5 8.55 -7.45 -12.21
CA GLN A 5 8.83 -6.01 -12.25
C GLN A 5 8.63 -5.15 -10.99
N PRO A 6 9.35 -4.01 -10.90
CA PRO A 6 9.53 -3.24 -9.68
C PRO A 6 8.22 -2.65 -9.20
N PHE A 7 7.74 -3.13 -8.06
CA PHE A 7 6.95 -2.36 -7.10
C PHE A 7 6.05 -1.27 -7.72
N LYS A 8 5.08 -1.72 -8.51
CA LYS A 8 4.10 -0.88 -9.20
C LYS A 8 2.86 -0.78 -8.33
N GLY A 9 2.34 0.41 -8.10
CA GLY A 9 1.07 0.61 -7.42
C GLY A 9 -0.06 0.65 -8.43
N GLN A 10 -1.17 -0.05 -8.15
CA GLN A 10 -2.40 0.12 -8.93
C GLN A 10 -3.54 0.55 -8.02
N ILE A 11 -4.32 1.53 -8.49
CA ILE A 11 -5.54 1.98 -7.84
C ILE A 11 -6.67 1.95 -8.87
N LYS A 12 -7.71 1.16 -8.57
CA LYS A 12 -8.90 1.04 -9.40
C LYS A 12 -10.08 1.68 -8.70
N LEU A 13 -10.64 2.71 -9.33
CA LEU A 13 -11.83 3.43 -8.87
C LEU A 13 -13.06 2.90 -9.60
N VAL A 14 -14.11 2.57 -8.87
CA VAL A 14 -15.41 2.13 -9.40
C VAL A 14 -16.54 2.90 -8.74
N THR A 15 -17.34 3.60 -9.54
CA THR A 15 -18.51 4.35 -9.06
C THR A 15 -19.78 3.79 -9.69
N GLY A 16 -20.61 3.10 -8.89
CA GLY A 16 -21.82 2.43 -9.38
C GLY A 16 -21.53 1.48 -10.57
N ASN A 17 -22.33 1.56 -11.62
CA ASN A 17 -22.19 0.70 -12.81
C ASN A 17 -21.33 1.30 -13.95
N GLN A 18 -20.81 2.53 -13.85
CA GLN A 18 -20.51 3.30 -15.07
C GLN A 18 -19.15 3.97 -15.20
N ARG A 19 -18.18 3.80 -14.30
CA ARG A 19 -16.79 4.19 -14.64
C ARG A 19 -15.76 3.42 -13.85
N LYS A 20 -14.81 2.81 -14.57
CA LYS A 20 -13.61 2.20 -14.02
C LYS A 20 -12.44 3.11 -14.39
N THR A 21 -11.88 3.81 -13.42
CA THR A 21 -10.62 4.55 -13.61
C THR A 21 -9.51 3.69 -13.03
N LEU A 22 -8.46 3.44 -13.81
CA LEU A 22 -7.28 2.72 -13.37
C LEU A 22 -6.11 3.71 -13.34
N LEU A 23 -5.50 3.87 -12.17
CA LEU A 23 -4.30 4.64 -11.96
C LEU A 23 -3.14 3.67 -11.74
N ASN A 24 -2.03 3.89 -12.45
CA ASN A 24 -0.82 3.11 -12.30
C ASN A 24 0.28 4.04 -11.81
N PHE A 25 0.95 3.63 -10.73
CA PHE A 25 2.01 4.37 -10.09
C PHE A 25 3.30 3.57 -10.21
N ASP A 26 4.26 4.11 -10.94
CA ASP A 26 5.59 3.54 -11.04
C ASP A 26 6.51 4.28 -10.08
N LEU A 27 7.01 3.59 -9.07
CA LEU A 27 8.01 4.15 -8.17
C LEU A 27 9.37 4.14 -8.86
N PRO A 28 10.10 5.27 -8.89
CA PRO A 28 11.46 5.27 -9.37
C PRO A 28 12.31 4.38 -8.48
N GLU A 29 12.98 3.40 -9.07
CA GLU A 29 13.98 2.61 -8.36
C GLU A 29 15.08 3.53 -7.86
N LYS A 30 15.20 3.69 -6.54
CA LYS A 30 16.41 4.27 -5.96
C LYS A 30 17.53 3.24 -6.05
N GLU A 31 18.70 3.68 -6.51
CA GLU A 31 19.93 2.92 -6.35
C GLU A 31 20.17 2.69 -4.86
N ALA A 32 19.91 1.48 -4.40
CA ALA A 32 20.20 1.04 -3.04
C ALA A 32 21.52 0.26 -3.06
N SER A 33 22.34 0.51 -2.07
CA SER A 33 23.62 -0.18 -1.90
C SER A 33 23.39 -1.65 -1.54
N PHE A 34 24.32 -2.54 -1.89
CA PHE A 34 24.21 -3.95 -1.50
C PHE A 34 24.01 -4.14 0.02
N SER A 35 24.63 -3.26 0.82
CA SER A 35 24.46 -3.21 2.28
C SER A 35 23.01 -3.02 2.73
N ASP A 36 22.18 -2.33 1.95
CA ASP A 36 20.78 -2.08 2.29
C ASP A 36 19.93 -3.36 2.23
N PHE A 37 20.37 -4.34 1.45
CA PHE A 37 19.69 -5.62 1.31
C PHE A 37 20.20 -6.69 2.28
N LEU A 38 21.14 -6.38 3.16
CA LEU A 38 21.61 -7.34 4.17
C LEU A 38 20.51 -7.63 5.19
N MET A 39 20.53 -8.85 5.75
CA MET A 39 19.57 -9.26 6.80
C MET A 39 19.62 -8.33 8.02
N CYS A 40 20.79 -7.79 8.35
CA CYS A 40 20.99 -6.87 9.46
C CYS A 40 20.23 -5.54 9.26
N SER A 41 20.06 -5.09 8.02
CA SER A 41 19.35 -3.86 7.66
C SER A 41 17.85 -3.95 7.95
N HIS A 42 17.33 -5.17 8.07
CA HIS A 42 15.94 -5.49 8.36
C HIS A 42 15.70 -5.87 9.83
N SER A 43 16.70 -5.72 10.69
CA SER A 43 16.64 -6.09 12.12
C SER A 43 15.54 -5.38 12.92
N LYS A 44 15.08 -4.22 12.44
CA LYS A 44 13.95 -3.47 13.04
C LYS A 44 12.60 -4.13 12.78
N LEU A 45 12.51 -5.00 11.77
CA LEU A 45 11.32 -5.80 11.53
C LEU A 45 11.28 -6.94 12.53
N LYS A 46 10.14 -7.10 13.20
CA LYS A 46 9.92 -8.17 14.20
C LYS A 46 9.63 -9.52 13.55
N LEU A 47 10.40 -9.87 12.52
CA LEU A 47 10.27 -11.12 11.79
C LEU A 47 10.66 -12.31 12.69
N THR A 48 9.87 -13.38 12.65
CA THR A 48 10.19 -14.64 13.32
C THR A 48 11.37 -15.36 12.66
N LYS A 49 11.87 -16.44 13.27
CA LYS A 49 12.97 -17.22 12.67
C LYS A 49 12.52 -17.88 11.36
N GLU A 50 11.27 -18.31 11.31
CA GLU A 50 10.62 -18.94 10.16
C GLU A 50 10.47 -17.91 9.03
N GLU A 51 9.93 -16.73 9.34
CA GLU A 51 9.79 -15.64 8.38
C GLU A 51 11.14 -15.18 7.82
N LYS A 52 12.19 -15.15 8.64
CA LYS A 52 13.55 -14.81 8.17
C LYS A 52 14.12 -15.82 7.17
N ARG A 53 13.68 -17.09 7.20
CA ARG A 53 14.12 -18.10 6.22
C ARG A 53 13.46 -17.89 4.87
N GLU A 54 12.21 -17.44 4.87
CA GLU A 54 11.45 -17.10 3.66
C GLU A 54 11.86 -15.73 3.06
N LEU A 55 12.69 -14.96 3.78
CA LEU A 55 13.11 -13.62 3.38
C LEU A 55 14.17 -13.66 2.25
N SER A 56 13.69 -13.86 1.03
CA SER A 56 14.49 -13.80 -0.20
C SER A 56 15.13 -12.42 -0.43
N LEU A 57 16.03 -12.33 -1.41
CA LEU A 57 16.59 -11.04 -1.83
C LEU A 57 15.50 -10.10 -2.37
N ASP A 58 14.52 -10.63 -3.09
CA ASP A 58 13.45 -9.84 -3.70
C ASP A 58 12.49 -9.29 -2.64
N HIS A 59 12.17 -10.07 -1.61
CA HIS A 59 11.40 -9.59 -0.45
C HIS A 59 12.11 -8.42 0.24
N ARG A 60 13.44 -8.53 0.43
CA ARG A 60 14.25 -7.45 1.02
C ARG A 60 14.26 -6.18 0.16
N LYS A 61 14.30 -6.32 -1.16
CA LYS A 61 14.19 -5.18 -2.08
C LYS A 61 12.84 -4.47 -1.94
N ILE A 62 11.74 -5.23 -1.95
CA ILE A 62 10.38 -4.68 -1.80
C ILE A 62 10.24 -3.95 -0.46
N ILE A 63 10.65 -4.58 0.63
CA ILE A 63 10.61 -3.98 1.96
C ILE A 63 11.44 -2.69 2.01
N GLN A 64 12.66 -2.72 1.48
CA GLN A 64 13.54 -1.56 1.47
C GLN A 64 12.94 -0.39 0.66
N GLN A 65 12.18 -0.67 -0.40
CA GLN A 65 11.48 0.35 -1.16
C GLN A 65 10.36 1.03 -0.33
N TYR A 66 9.57 0.27 0.43
CA TYR A 66 8.61 0.87 1.38
C TYR A 66 9.31 1.75 2.43
N LEU A 67 10.47 1.31 2.94
CA LEU A 67 11.20 2.01 4.00
C LEU A 67 11.96 3.27 3.51
N SER A 68 12.39 3.30 2.25
CA SER A 68 13.19 4.37 1.65
C SER A 68 12.38 5.41 0.86
N LEU A 69 11.05 5.26 0.86
CA LEU A 69 10.14 6.14 0.17
C LEU A 69 10.23 7.57 0.70
N ASP A 70 10.42 8.51 -0.22
CA ASP A 70 10.43 9.93 0.13
C ASP A 70 9.00 10.45 0.36
N SER A 71 8.86 11.32 1.37
CA SER A 71 7.56 11.87 1.74
C SER A 71 7.01 12.84 0.70
N LYS A 72 7.86 13.50 -0.10
CA LYS A 72 7.41 14.42 -1.16
C LYS A 72 6.79 13.65 -2.32
N THR A 73 7.50 12.62 -2.82
CA THR A 73 6.98 11.74 -3.89
C THR A 73 5.67 11.07 -3.49
N LEU A 74 5.55 10.62 -2.24
CA LEU A 74 4.29 10.10 -1.73
C LEU A 74 3.15 11.13 -1.81
N LEU A 75 3.43 12.38 -1.45
CA LEU A 75 2.44 13.45 -1.44
C LEU A 75 1.96 13.78 -2.86
N GLU A 76 2.86 13.76 -3.85
CA GLU A 76 2.51 13.92 -5.26
C GLU A 76 1.54 12.83 -5.74
N TYR A 77 1.81 11.56 -5.43
CA TYR A 77 0.90 10.46 -5.78
C TYR A 77 -0.42 10.51 -5.03
N VAL A 78 -0.41 10.98 -3.77
CA VAL A 78 -1.64 11.21 -3.01
C VAL A 78 -2.50 12.29 -3.68
N ASP A 79 -1.89 13.37 -4.14
CA ASP A 79 -2.61 14.45 -4.82
C ASP A 79 -3.16 13.99 -6.17
N GLU A 80 -2.39 13.24 -6.96
CA GLU A 80 -2.87 12.62 -8.19
C GLU A 80 -4.07 11.70 -7.94
N PHE A 81 -3.99 10.83 -6.92
CA PHE A 81 -5.08 9.95 -6.53
C PHE A 81 -6.34 10.72 -6.12
N VAL A 82 -6.19 11.77 -5.29
CA VAL A 82 -7.33 12.57 -4.81
C VAL A 82 -7.97 13.35 -5.96
N SER A 83 -7.18 13.91 -6.88
CA SER A 83 -7.70 14.59 -8.07
C SER A 83 -8.42 13.67 -9.05
N ALA A 84 -8.09 12.38 -9.05
CA ALA A 84 -8.77 11.38 -9.86
C ALA A 84 -10.09 10.87 -9.24
N LEU A 85 -10.39 11.21 -7.99
CA LEU A 85 -11.66 10.82 -7.36
C LEU A 85 -12.83 11.50 -8.07
N PRO A 86 -13.84 10.74 -8.51
CA PRO A 86 -15.00 11.32 -9.17
C PRO A 86 -15.89 12.05 -8.17
N ASP A 87 -16.37 13.23 -8.56
CA ASP A 87 -17.44 13.93 -7.84
C ASP A 87 -18.72 13.09 -7.89
N SER A 88 -19.04 12.40 -6.79
CA SER A 88 -20.14 11.46 -6.73
C SER A 88 -20.77 11.42 -5.34
N LYS A 89 -22.11 11.47 -5.31
CA LYS A 89 -22.90 11.22 -4.09
C LYS A 89 -23.04 9.73 -3.74
N LYS A 90 -22.70 8.84 -4.67
CA LYS A 90 -22.69 7.37 -4.47
C LYS A 90 -21.36 6.92 -3.88
N TRP A 91 -21.37 5.74 -3.25
CA TRP A 91 -20.16 5.08 -2.79
C TRP A 91 -19.18 4.83 -3.94
N ILE A 92 -17.94 5.25 -3.74
CA ILE A 92 -16.80 5.00 -4.62
C ILE A 92 -16.06 3.80 -4.03
N LYS A 93 -15.96 2.72 -4.80
CA LYS A 93 -15.15 1.55 -4.44
C LYS A 93 -13.75 1.72 -5.00
N VAL A 94 -12.75 1.65 -4.13
CA VAL A 94 -11.34 1.78 -4.44
C VAL A 94 -10.67 0.45 -4.16
N THR A 95 -10.23 -0.25 -5.19
CA THR A 95 -9.47 -1.49 -5.05
C THR A 95 -8.01 -1.21 -5.37
N THR A 96 -7.09 -1.59 -4.49
CA THR A 96 -5.66 -1.32 -4.68
C THR A 96 -4.83 -2.58 -4.67
N GLN A 97 -3.69 -2.52 -5.35
CA GLN A 97 -2.63 -3.52 -5.25
C GLN A 97 -1.29 -2.83 -4.92
N ASP A 98 -0.45 -3.56 -4.18
CA ASP A 98 0.93 -3.19 -3.87
C ASP A 98 1.07 -1.76 -3.32
N PHE A 99 1.82 -0.90 -4.01
CA PHE A 99 2.08 0.47 -3.59
C PHE A 99 0.82 1.36 -3.63
N GLY A 100 -0.20 1.00 -4.42
CA GLY A 100 -1.47 1.72 -4.46
C GLY A 100 -2.15 1.77 -3.10
N SER A 101 -2.02 0.69 -2.32
CA SER A 101 -2.56 0.61 -0.97
C SER A 101 -1.90 1.62 -0.02
N TYR A 102 -0.60 1.86 -0.21
CA TYR A 102 0.17 2.82 0.56
C TYR A 102 -0.29 4.27 0.29
N ILE A 103 -0.51 4.61 -0.99
CA ILE A 103 -1.04 5.92 -1.40
C ILE A 103 -2.42 6.16 -0.78
N CYS A 104 -3.32 5.17 -0.85
CA CYS A 104 -4.65 5.29 -0.26
C CYS A 104 -4.60 5.50 1.26
N LEU A 105 -3.77 4.73 1.98
CA LEU A 105 -3.61 4.88 3.42
C LEU A 105 -3.01 6.24 3.79
N ALA A 106 -2.03 6.71 3.02
CA ALA A 106 -1.49 8.05 3.19
C ALA A 106 -2.58 9.12 3.01
N ALA A 107 -3.37 9.04 1.93
CA ALA A 107 -4.46 9.98 1.65
C ALA A 107 -5.52 10.04 2.78
N ILE A 108 -5.92 8.88 3.32
CA ILE A 108 -6.86 8.78 4.44
C ILE A 108 -6.28 9.44 5.70
N SER A 109 -5.02 9.13 5.99
CA SER A 109 -4.35 9.58 7.20
C SER A 109 -4.08 11.09 7.22
N MET A 110 -3.72 11.65 6.07
CA MET A 110 -3.53 13.09 5.85
C MET A 110 -4.87 13.82 5.80
N GLY A 111 -5.99 13.10 5.70
CA GLY A 111 -7.33 13.68 5.60
C GLY A 111 -7.57 14.42 4.29
N LYS A 112 -6.87 14.05 3.21
CA LYS A 112 -7.05 14.66 1.87
C LYS A 112 -8.29 14.15 1.15
N ILE A 113 -8.93 13.08 1.63
CA ILE A 113 -10.22 12.61 1.09
C ILE A 113 -11.33 13.63 1.42
N PRO A 114 -12.04 14.16 0.41
CA PRO A 114 -13.16 15.06 0.62
C PRO A 114 -14.23 14.46 1.55
N LYS A 115 -14.78 15.28 2.46
CA LYS A 115 -15.70 14.83 3.54
C LYS A 115 -17.09 14.46 3.03
N ASP A 116 -17.46 14.99 1.89
CA ASP A 116 -18.72 14.80 1.18
C ASP A 116 -18.73 13.50 0.35
N LEU A 117 -17.55 12.98 -0.01
CA LEU A 117 -17.42 11.71 -0.70
C LEU A 117 -17.54 10.53 0.27
N ARG A 118 -18.19 9.45 -0.20
CA ARG A 118 -18.27 8.16 0.49
C ARG A 118 -17.39 7.17 -0.23
N VAL A 119 -16.35 6.66 0.43
CA VAL A 119 -15.32 5.84 -0.19
C VAL A 119 -15.13 4.54 0.57
N SER A 120 -15.14 3.42 -0.15
CA SER A 120 -14.82 2.09 0.38
C SER A 120 -13.53 1.60 -0.24
N PHE A 121 -12.50 1.44 0.59
CA PHE A 121 -11.18 0.95 0.21
C PHE A 121 -11.10 -0.57 0.43
N GLU A 122 -10.69 -1.28 -0.60
CA GLU A 122 -10.33 -2.70 -0.59
C GLU A 122 -8.84 -2.79 -0.90
N LEU A 123 -8.05 -2.85 0.15
CA LEU A 123 -6.60 -2.84 0.09
C LEU A 123 -6.09 -4.28 0.02
N LEU A 124 -5.60 -4.69 -1.16
CA LEU A 124 -5.04 -6.02 -1.35
C LEU A 124 -3.59 -6.04 -0.88
N ASP A 125 -3.19 -7.15 -0.25
CA ASP A 125 -1.78 -7.55 -0.06
C ASP A 125 -0.91 -6.48 0.60
N THR A 126 -1.51 -5.73 1.53
CA THR A 126 -0.91 -4.51 2.08
C THR A 126 -0.06 -4.80 3.31
N PRO A 127 1.26 -4.54 3.28
CA PRO A 127 2.14 -4.77 4.44
C PRO A 127 1.97 -3.66 5.48
N THR A 128 0.87 -3.70 6.25
CA THR A 128 0.48 -2.61 7.16
C THR A 128 1.52 -2.21 8.21
N GLU A 129 2.41 -3.12 8.61
CA GLU A 129 3.47 -2.84 9.59
C GLU A 129 4.70 -2.16 8.97
N LEU A 130 4.86 -2.20 7.64
CA LEU A 130 5.85 -1.39 6.94
C LEU A 130 5.41 0.06 6.79
N ILE A 131 4.11 0.33 6.99
CA ILE A 131 3.54 1.66 6.82
C ILE A 131 3.85 2.51 8.06
N PRO A 132 4.39 3.73 7.90
CA PRO A 132 4.64 4.62 9.02
C PRO A 132 3.41 4.74 9.92
N LYS A 133 3.55 4.43 11.21
CA LYS A 133 2.43 4.43 12.18
C LYS A 133 1.65 5.75 12.24
N LYS A 134 2.29 6.87 11.85
CA LYS A 134 1.65 8.18 11.73
C LYS A 134 0.50 8.16 10.69
N LEU A 135 0.62 7.34 9.65
CA LEU A 135 -0.38 7.17 8.59
C LEU A 135 -1.51 6.19 8.98
N ASN A 136 -1.43 5.49 10.11
CA ASN A 136 -2.40 4.44 10.46
C ASN A 136 -3.40 4.87 11.56
N LYS A 137 -3.34 6.12 12.05
CA LYS A 137 -4.07 6.50 13.28
C LYS A 137 -5.56 6.82 13.11
N ASN A 138 -6.08 7.00 11.89
CA ASN A 138 -7.46 7.48 11.66
C ASN A 138 -8.12 6.87 10.42
N LEU A 139 -8.05 5.54 10.27
CA LEU A 139 -8.53 4.86 9.07
C LEU A 139 -10.05 4.73 8.94
N GLN A 140 -10.80 4.76 10.05
CA GLN A 140 -12.25 4.68 10.02
C GLN A 140 -12.87 6.04 10.31
N ARG A 141 -13.63 6.55 9.33
CA ARG A 141 -14.44 7.78 9.43
C ARG A 141 -15.85 7.46 8.95
N LYS A 142 -16.85 8.27 9.33
CA LYS A 142 -18.26 8.04 8.96
C LYS A 142 -18.49 7.86 7.44
N ASN A 143 -17.60 8.40 6.61
CA ASN A 143 -17.66 8.36 5.15
C ASN A 143 -16.57 7.49 4.50
N ILE A 144 -15.73 6.80 5.28
CA ILE A 144 -14.61 5.99 4.79
C ILE A 144 -14.64 4.60 5.44
N SER A 145 -14.72 3.57 4.59
CA SER A 145 -14.54 2.17 4.97
C SER A 145 -13.20 1.66 4.44
N VAL A 146 -12.44 0.91 5.23
CA VAL A 146 -11.16 0.32 4.83
C VAL A 146 -11.16 -1.16 5.17
N ASN A 147 -11.06 -2.00 4.14
CA ASN A 147 -10.98 -3.45 4.25
C ASN A 147 -9.63 -3.93 3.72
N PHE A 148 -8.97 -4.79 4.46
CA PHE A 148 -7.73 -5.45 4.04
C PHE A 148 -8.06 -6.85 3.56
N THR A 149 -7.55 -7.23 2.39
CA THR A 149 -7.73 -8.57 1.83
C THR A 149 -6.36 -9.10 1.42
N TYR A 150 -6.05 -10.35 1.76
CA TYR A 150 -4.76 -10.97 1.48
C TYR A 150 -4.97 -12.17 0.57
N SER A 151 -4.32 -12.15 -0.59
CA SER A 151 -4.30 -13.25 -1.55
C SER A 151 -3.40 -14.38 -1.03
N GLU A 152 -3.74 -15.63 -1.36
CA GLU A 152 -2.88 -16.78 -1.06
C GLU A 152 -1.52 -16.67 -1.77
N ASP A 153 -1.50 -16.12 -2.98
CA ASP A 153 -0.30 -15.93 -3.81
C ASP A 153 0.49 -14.65 -3.50
N SER A 154 0.13 -13.96 -2.42
CA SER A 154 0.75 -12.68 -2.07
C SER A 154 2.15 -12.83 -1.50
N TRP A 155 3.05 -11.95 -1.92
CA TRP A 155 4.41 -11.88 -1.37
C TRP A 155 4.42 -11.58 0.14
N VAL A 156 3.37 -10.94 0.67
CA VAL A 156 3.29 -10.59 2.10
C VAL A 156 2.78 -11.75 2.97
N THR A 157 2.06 -12.71 2.38
CA THR A 157 1.40 -13.83 3.09
C THR A 157 2.35 -14.67 3.96
N PRO A 158 3.60 -14.95 3.54
CA PRO A 158 4.58 -15.65 4.39
C PRO A 158 4.99 -14.86 5.64
N PHE A 159 4.76 -13.54 5.67
CA PHE A 159 5.28 -12.61 6.68
C PHE A 159 4.17 -12.02 7.55
N LYS A 160 3.57 -12.83 8.40
CA LYS A 160 2.52 -12.42 9.36
C LYS A 160 2.92 -11.26 10.26
N SER A 161 4.21 -11.05 10.52
CA SER A 161 4.69 -9.88 11.26
C SER A 161 4.67 -8.57 10.48
N LEU A 162 4.46 -8.61 9.16
CA LEU A 162 4.40 -7.43 8.28
C LEU A 162 2.98 -6.92 8.05
N TYR A 163 1.96 -7.67 8.43
CA TYR A 163 0.58 -7.29 8.23
C TYR A 163 -0.32 -7.72 9.38
N LYS A 164 -1.38 -6.97 9.63
CA LYS A 164 -2.44 -7.42 10.52
C LYS A 164 -3.45 -8.18 9.69
N THR A 165 -3.54 -9.50 9.90
CA THR A 165 -4.75 -10.25 9.52
C THR A 165 -5.93 -9.55 10.18
N ALA A 166 -6.94 -9.19 9.39
CA ALA A 166 -8.22 -8.76 9.95
C ALA A 166 -8.65 -9.84 10.96
N ALA A 167 -8.83 -9.44 12.22
CA ALA A 167 -9.39 -10.29 13.25
C ALA A 167 -10.90 -10.39 13.06
#